data_AF-A0A7S7T5H2-F1
#
_entry.id   AF-A0A7S7T5H2-F1
#
_cell.length_a   1.000
_cell.length_b   1.000
_cell.length_c   1.000
_cell.angle_alpha   90.00
_cell.angle_beta   90.00
_cell.angle_gamma   90.00
#
_symmetry.space_group_name_H-M   'P 1'
#
loop_
_entity.id
_entity.type
_entity.pdbx_description
1 polymer ?
#
loop_
_entity_poly.entity_id
_entity_poly.type
_entity_poly.pdbx_seq_one_letter_code
_entity_poly.pdbx_strand_id
1 'polypeptide(L)'
;MTTTISRLYDNYSDAEQAVRRLENAGVPHSDISIVANNSDNWYDSSSGKAGLTSGGKVDRDRDGTDDRAEGAGTGAGIGAGIGGAAGLLAGLGLLAIPGLGPVVAAGWLAATAAGAAAGAATGGIVGALTEAGVSKEDASLYAEGVRRGGTLVTARVPDQDRARLEALLHERSVNLQDRSSAWKKSGWTDFDAASPPLAPDDIRRERELYGAGSRR
;
A
#
# COMPACT_ATOMS: atom_id res chain seq x y z
N MET A 1 0.93 10.36 -24.31
CA MET A 1 0.04 10.29 -23.14
C MET A 1 0.48 9.11 -22.30
N THR A 2 0.20 9.15 -21.00
CA THR A 2 0.55 8.08 -20.06
C THR A 2 -0.72 7.45 -19.50
N THR A 3 -0.67 6.15 -19.29
CA THR A 3 -1.73 5.34 -18.67
C THR A 3 -1.19 4.66 -17.42
N THR A 4 -2.07 4.36 -16.48
CA THR A 4 -1.72 3.69 -15.23
C THR A 4 -2.00 2.20 -15.35
N ILE A 5 -0.99 1.39 -15.09
CA ILE A 5 -1.11 -0.07 -14.96
C ILE A 5 -0.87 -0.47 -13.51
N SER A 6 -1.66 -1.40 -12.99
CA SER A 6 -1.58 -1.87 -11.61
C SER A 6 -1.67 -3.39 -11.54
N ARG A 7 -0.95 -4.01 -10.60
CA ARG A 7 -1.07 -5.43 -10.26
C ARG A 7 -0.90 -5.67 -8.76
N LEU A 8 -1.66 -6.63 -8.25
CA LEU A 8 -1.57 -7.12 -6.87
C LEU A 8 -0.70 -8.37 -6.81
N TYR A 9 0.07 -8.49 -5.73
CA TYR A 9 0.92 -9.64 -5.42
C TYR A 9 0.60 -10.12 -4.01
N ASP A 10 0.78 -11.41 -3.74
CA ASP A 10 0.55 -11.98 -2.41
C ASP A 10 1.64 -11.60 -1.40
N ASN A 11 2.83 -11.21 -1.87
CA ASN A 11 3.98 -10.90 -1.02
C ASN A 11 4.84 -9.77 -1.61
N TYR A 12 5.62 -9.13 -0.73
CA TYR A 12 6.49 -8.02 -1.09
C TYR A 12 7.61 -8.42 -2.06
N SER A 13 8.20 -9.61 -1.90
CA SER A 13 9.31 -10.06 -2.74
C SER A 13 8.94 -10.25 -4.21
N ASP A 14 7.71 -10.67 -4.50
CA ASP A 14 7.20 -10.82 -5.87
C ASP A 14 6.90 -9.45 -6.50
N ALA A 15 6.31 -8.54 -5.71
CA ALA A 15 6.09 -7.16 -6.12
C ALA A 15 7.42 -6.43 -6.41
N GLU A 16 8.44 -6.61 -5.58
CA GLU A 16 9.75 -6.00 -5.76
C GLU A 16 10.45 -6.50 -7.04
N GLN A 17 10.31 -7.79 -7.37
CA GLN A 17 10.77 -8.32 -8.65
C GLN A 17 10.07 -7.65 -9.83
N ALA A 18 8.76 -7.41 -9.73
CA ALA A 18 8.01 -6.72 -10.78
C ALA A 18 8.45 -5.25 -10.95
N VAL A 19 8.72 -4.54 -9.84
CA VAL A 19 9.32 -3.19 -9.89
C VAL A 19 10.65 -3.22 -10.64
N ARG A 20 11.56 -4.15 -10.30
CA ARG A 20 12.84 -4.29 -11.01
C ARG A 20 12.68 -4.58 -12.50
N ARG A 21 11.70 -5.41 -12.88
CA ARG A 21 11.41 -5.67 -14.31
C ARG A 21 10.98 -4.41 -15.05
N LEU A 22 10.14 -3.57 -14.43
CA LEU A 22 9.73 -2.30 -15.02
C LEU A 22 10.90 -1.31 -15.15
N GLU A 23 11.73 -1.18 -14.11
CA GLU A 23 12.92 -0.33 -14.13
C GLU A 23 13.91 -0.76 -15.21
N ASN A 24 14.19 -2.06 -15.30
CA ASN A 24 15.05 -2.63 -16.34
C ASN A 24 14.46 -2.46 -17.75
N ALA A 25 13.14 -2.33 -17.88
CA ALA A 25 12.46 -2.04 -19.13
C ALA A 25 12.41 -0.53 -19.46
N GLY A 26 12.98 0.32 -18.61
CA GLY A 26 13.13 1.76 -18.82
C GLY A 26 12.04 2.63 -18.18
N VAL A 27 11.16 2.06 -17.33
CA VAL A 27 10.19 2.86 -16.58
C VAL A 27 10.92 3.60 -15.46
N PRO A 28 10.81 4.94 -15.37
CA PRO A 28 11.46 5.70 -14.30
C PRO A 28 10.94 5.28 -12.92
N HIS A 29 11.84 5.17 -11.94
CA HIS A 29 11.46 4.85 -10.56
C HIS A 29 10.40 5.83 -10.00
N SER A 30 10.45 7.10 -10.39
CA SER A 30 9.47 8.14 -10.02
C SER A 30 8.05 7.87 -10.54
N ASP A 31 7.90 7.02 -11.55
CA ASP A 31 6.61 6.63 -12.11
C ASP A 31 6.08 5.30 -11.58
N ILE A 32 6.88 4.61 -10.76
CA ILE A 32 6.50 3.37 -10.09
C ILE A 32 6.13 3.68 -8.64
N SER A 33 5.13 2.98 -8.13
CA SER A 33 4.78 3.00 -6.73
C SER A 33 4.44 1.60 -6.24
N ILE A 34 4.82 1.31 -5.00
CA ILE A 34 4.57 0.04 -4.32
C ILE A 34 3.95 0.32 -2.96
N VAL A 35 2.89 -0.41 -2.61
CA VAL A 35 2.19 -0.30 -1.32
C VAL A 35 1.95 -1.70 -0.78
N ALA A 36 2.55 -2.03 0.35
CA ALA A 36 2.52 -3.35 0.97
C ALA A 36 1.92 -3.29 2.38
N ASN A 37 1.03 -4.21 2.71
CA ASN A 37 0.55 -4.33 4.09
C ASN A 37 1.65 -4.84 5.04
N ASN A 38 1.73 -4.24 6.22
CA ASN A 38 2.70 -4.53 7.27
C ASN A 38 2.04 -4.85 8.62
N SER A 39 0.83 -5.42 8.62
CA SER A 39 0.09 -5.72 9.87
C SER A 39 0.79 -6.78 10.75
N ASP A 40 1.71 -7.57 10.20
CA ASP A 40 2.54 -8.54 10.90
C ASP A 40 3.97 -8.05 11.17
N ASN A 41 4.25 -6.75 10.97
CA ASN A 41 5.52 -6.08 11.30
C ASN A 41 6.76 -6.70 10.65
N TRP A 42 6.61 -7.29 9.46
CA TRP A 42 7.72 -7.89 8.69
C TRP A 42 8.80 -6.86 8.35
N TYR A 43 8.43 -5.58 8.20
CA TYR A 43 9.34 -4.49 7.87
C TYR A 43 10.05 -3.86 9.10
N ASP A 44 9.39 -3.83 10.27
CA ASP A 44 9.97 -3.27 11.51
C ASP A 44 11.13 -4.13 12.03
N SER A 45 11.02 -5.45 11.88
CA SER A 45 12.04 -6.42 12.32
C SER A 45 13.38 -6.25 11.61
N SER A 46 13.38 -5.64 10.42
CA SER A 46 14.55 -5.49 9.54
C SER A 46 15.13 -4.07 9.55
N SER A 47 14.38 -3.07 10.01
CA SER A 47 14.70 -1.65 9.86
C SER A 47 15.14 -0.95 11.15
N GLY A 48 15.05 -1.60 12.31
CA GLY A 48 15.44 -1.02 13.60
C GLY A 48 14.61 0.19 14.03
N LYS A 49 13.49 0.48 13.34
CA LYS A 49 12.61 1.62 13.60
C LYS A 49 11.42 1.21 14.49
N ALA A 50 11.70 0.87 15.74
CA ALA A 50 10.67 0.68 16.76
C ALA A 50 9.96 2.02 17.02
N GLY A 51 8.73 2.21 16.54
CA GLY A 51 7.99 3.43 16.85
C GLY A 51 6.55 3.57 16.34
N LEU A 52 6.05 2.70 15.46
CA LEU A 52 4.66 2.82 14.94
C LEU A 52 3.71 1.73 15.45
N THR A 53 4.18 0.77 16.26
CA THR A 53 3.46 -0.51 16.50
C THR A 53 3.09 -0.83 17.95
N SER A 54 3.08 0.12 18.87
CA SER A 54 2.46 -0.13 20.18
C SER A 54 1.07 0.49 20.29
N GLY A 55 0.06 -0.38 20.24
CA GLY A 55 -1.30 -0.12 20.71
C GLY A 55 -1.41 0.07 22.23
N GLY A 56 -0.40 0.65 22.88
CA GLY A 56 -0.50 1.22 24.23
C GLY A 56 -0.76 2.71 24.10
N LYS A 57 -1.63 3.30 24.94
CA LYS A 57 -1.81 4.77 24.99
C LYS A 57 -0.43 5.43 25.01
N VAL A 58 -0.18 6.35 24.08
CA VAL A 58 1.02 7.17 24.15
C VAL A 58 0.62 8.32 25.05
N ASP A 59 0.96 8.17 26.32
CA ASP A 59 0.74 9.15 27.36
C ASP A 59 2.13 9.57 27.83
N ARG A 60 2.72 10.53 27.08
CA ARG A 60 4.14 10.89 27.23
C ARG A 60 4.35 11.73 28.50
N ASP A 61 3.35 12.50 28.89
CA ASP A 61 3.37 13.33 30.09
C ASP A 61 2.68 12.69 31.31
N ARG A 62 2.10 11.49 31.13
CA ARG A 62 1.41 10.70 32.16
C ARG A 62 0.15 11.38 32.72
N ASP A 63 -0.54 12.15 31.89
CA ASP A 63 -1.76 12.85 32.27
C ASP A 63 -3.04 11.97 32.17
N GLY A 64 -2.91 10.77 31.60
CA GLY A 64 -4.00 9.80 31.42
C GLY A 64 -4.78 9.95 30.11
N THR A 65 -4.41 10.90 29.26
CA THR A 65 -4.98 11.17 27.93
C THR A 65 -4.17 10.43 26.85
N ASP A 66 -4.77 10.18 25.69
CA ASP A 66 -4.07 9.56 24.55
C ASP A 66 -3.56 10.66 23.61
N ASP A 67 -2.25 10.94 23.66
CA ASP A 67 -1.57 12.00 22.90
C ASP A 67 -1.52 11.74 21.39
N ARG A 68 -2.12 10.63 20.92
CA ARG A 68 -2.27 10.34 19.49
C ARG A 68 -2.99 11.46 18.75
N ALA A 69 -3.92 12.16 19.39
CA ALA A 69 -4.66 13.27 18.78
C ALA A 69 -3.77 14.51 18.53
N GLU A 70 -2.66 14.66 19.26
CA GLU A 70 -1.76 15.81 19.16
C GLU A 70 -0.48 15.50 18.35
N GLY A 71 -0.38 14.28 17.83
CA GLY A 71 0.82 13.70 17.22
C GLY A 71 0.77 13.44 15.72
N ALA A 72 -0.14 14.05 14.96
CA ALA A 72 -0.24 13.89 13.49
C ALA A 72 1.05 14.26 12.70
N GLY A 73 2.10 14.76 13.37
CA GLY A 73 3.36 15.17 12.76
C GLY A 73 4.59 14.28 12.98
N THR A 74 4.57 13.22 13.81
CA THR A 74 5.84 12.56 14.22
C THR A 74 6.09 11.15 13.65
N GLY A 75 5.29 10.71 12.67
CA GLY A 75 5.51 9.46 11.94
C GLY A 75 6.50 9.54 10.76
N ALA A 76 7.13 10.70 10.56
CA ALA A 76 7.96 11.01 9.40
C ALA A 76 9.47 11.10 9.70
N GLY A 77 9.97 10.34 10.68
CA GLY A 77 11.41 10.16 10.90
C GLY A 77 11.96 9.22 9.81
N ILE A 78 12.37 9.70 8.64
CA ILE A 78 13.66 10.39 8.40
C ILE A 78 13.52 11.41 7.23
N GLY A 79 12.31 11.63 6.68
CA GLY A 79 12.11 12.45 5.46
C GLY A 79 11.50 13.84 5.67
N ALA A 80 10.82 14.11 6.78
CA ALA A 80 10.06 15.35 6.98
C ALA A 80 10.82 16.47 7.72
N GLY A 81 12.15 16.44 7.73
CA GLY A 81 12.94 17.49 8.38
C GLY A 81 12.89 18.84 7.66
N ILE A 82 12.62 18.88 6.35
CA ILE A 82 12.59 20.10 5.55
C ILE A 82 11.66 19.89 4.34
N GLY A 83 10.36 20.23 4.43
CA GLY A 83 9.51 20.33 3.23
C GLY A 83 8.09 19.79 3.39
N GLY A 84 7.14 20.67 3.70
CA GLY A 84 5.72 20.40 3.44
C GLY A 84 5.50 20.16 1.94
N ALA A 85 4.66 19.17 1.60
CA ALA A 85 4.31 18.67 0.26
C ALA A 85 5.47 18.19 -0.67
N ALA A 86 6.66 18.78 -0.59
CA ALA A 86 7.83 18.45 -1.42
C ALA A 86 8.85 17.50 -0.74
N GLY A 87 8.71 17.22 0.56
CA GLY A 87 9.66 16.39 1.33
C GLY A 87 9.47 14.88 1.22
N LEU A 88 8.45 14.40 0.48
CA LEU A 88 8.14 12.97 0.33
C LEU A 88 8.55 12.39 -1.03
N LEU A 89 9.56 12.99 -1.67
CA LEU A 89 10.03 12.53 -2.96
C LEU A 89 10.95 11.30 -2.79
N ALA A 90 10.35 10.13 -3.01
CA ALA A 90 11.00 8.85 -3.36
C ALA A 90 11.74 8.09 -2.23
N GLY A 91 11.19 8.03 -1.02
CA GLY A 91 11.66 7.14 0.05
C GLY A 91 10.63 6.08 0.46
N LEU A 92 11.09 4.88 0.84
CA LEU A 92 10.27 3.89 1.54
C LEU A 92 9.88 4.45 2.93
N GLY A 93 8.57 4.50 3.20
CA GLY A 93 8.02 4.96 4.47
C GLY A 93 7.00 3.98 5.03
N LEU A 94 6.95 3.87 6.36
CA LEU A 94 5.82 3.27 7.05
C LEU A 94 4.72 4.32 7.21
N LEU A 95 3.50 3.97 6.81
CA LEU A 95 2.32 4.82 6.90
C LEU A 95 1.18 4.03 7.56
N ALA A 96 0.36 4.68 8.37
CA ALA A 96 -0.88 4.10 8.87
C ALA A 96 -2.05 4.63 8.03
N ILE A 97 -2.71 3.75 7.26
CA ILE A 97 -3.85 4.12 6.42
C ILE A 97 -5.14 3.58 7.06
N PRO A 98 -6.16 4.43 7.29
CA PRO A 98 -7.48 3.97 7.75
C PRO A 98 -8.03 2.84 6.87
N GLY A 99 -8.60 1.80 7.49
CA GLY A 99 -9.05 0.60 6.79
C GLY A 99 -7.98 -0.44 6.49
N LEU A 100 -6.73 -0.02 6.25
CA LEU A 100 -5.62 -0.91 5.85
C LEU A 100 -4.71 -1.29 7.03
N GLY A 101 -4.55 -0.39 8.01
CA GLY A 101 -3.56 -0.54 9.08
C GLY A 101 -2.16 -0.06 8.66
N PRO A 102 -1.07 -0.56 9.29
CA PRO A 102 0.28 -0.19 8.92
C PRO A 102 0.65 -0.74 7.55
N VAL A 103 1.19 0.12 6.69
CA VAL A 103 1.66 -0.22 5.35
C VAL A 103 3.08 0.32 5.12
N VAL A 104 3.84 -0.37 4.28
CA VAL A 104 5.08 0.13 3.70
C VAL A 104 4.76 0.65 2.31
N ALA A 105 5.08 1.92 2.04
CA ALA A 105 4.84 2.52 0.74
C ALA A 105 6.10 3.21 0.19
N ALA A 106 6.29 3.14 -1.12
CA ALA A 106 7.28 3.92 -1.86
C ALA A 106 6.72 4.44 -3.17
N GLY A 107 7.35 5.49 -3.70
CA GLY A 107 6.96 6.13 -4.95
C GLY A 107 5.82 7.14 -4.77
N TRP A 108 5.23 7.56 -5.89
CA TRP A 108 4.32 8.69 -5.92
C TRP A 108 2.98 8.46 -5.20
N LEU A 109 2.48 7.22 -5.05
CA LEU A 109 1.30 6.96 -4.22
C LEU A 109 1.61 7.02 -2.72
N ALA A 110 2.86 6.83 -2.31
CA ALA A 110 3.25 7.01 -0.91
C ALA A 110 3.12 8.50 -0.50
N ALA A 111 3.45 9.42 -1.43
CA ALA A 111 3.30 10.86 -1.24
C ALA A 111 1.82 11.27 -1.04
N THR A 112 0.90 10.68 -1.80
CA THR A 112 -0.54 10.97 -1.67
C THR A 112 -1.12 10.40 -0.38
N ALA A 113 -0.71 9.19 0.02
CA ALA A 113 -1.11 8.58 1.28
C ALA A 113 -0.62 9.39 2.50
N ALA A 114 0.61 9.90 2.47
CA ALA A 114 1.11 10.79 3.52
C ALA A 114 0.39 12.15 3.56
N GLY A 115 0.01 12.70 2.39
CA GLY A 115 -0.78 13.92 2.29
C GLY A 115 -2.20 13.77 2.86
N ALA A 116 -2.80 12.57 2.78
CA ALA A 116 -4.10 12.27 3.38
C ALA A 116 -4.07 12.35 4.92
N ALA A 117 -2.97 11.99 5.56
CA ALA A 117 -2.80 12.10 7.01
C ALA A 117 -2.81 13.56 7.51
N ALA A 118 -2.46 14.52 6.65
CA ALA A 118 -2.52 15.95 6.96
C ALA A 118 -3.90 16.60 6.72
N GLY A 119 -4.94 15.81 6.44
CA GLY A 119 -6.33 16.28 6.29
C GLY A 119 -6.71 16.84 4.92
N ALA A 120 -5.82 16.75 3.92
CA ALA A 120 -6.03 17.33 2.58
C ALA A 120 -6.65 16.35 1.56
N ALA A 121 -6.67 15.04 1.82
CA ALA A 121 -7.18 14.06 0.87
C ALA A 121 -8.09 13.03 1.54
N THR A 122 -9.40 13.15 1.31
CA THR A 122 -10.44 12.17 1.67
C THR A 122 -10.39 10.87 0.85
N GLY A 123 -9.33 10.65 0.07
CA GLY A 123 -9.29 9.60 -0.95
C GLY A 123 -8.71 8.25 -0.52
N GLY A 124 -7.79 8.20 0.44
CA GLY A 124 -7.03 6.97 0.72
C GLY A 124 -6.40 6.34 -0.55
N ILE A 125 -6.12 5.04 -0.53
CA ILE A 125 -5.56 4.33 -1.69
C ILE A 125 -6.54 4.29 -2.88
N VAL A 126 -7.85 4.19 -2.62
CA VAL A 126 -8.88 4.15 -3.67
C VAL A 126 -8.91 5.46 -4.46
N GLY A 127 -8.94 6.59 -3.76
CA GLY A 127 -8.93 7.93 -4.36
C GLY A 127 -7.63 8.19 -5.11
N ALA A 128 -6.48 7.83 -4.54
CA ALA A 128 -5.19 8.00 -5.21
C ALA A 128 -5.08 7.19 -6.53
N LEU A 129 -5.61 5.96 -6.54
CA LEU A 129 -5.67 5.15 -7.76
C LEU A 129 -6.68 5.70 -8.77
N THR A 130 -7.83 6.18 -8.29
CA THR A 130 -8.87 6.79 -9.14
C THR A 130 -8.37 8.05 -9.81
N GLU A 131 -7.68 8.92 -9.08
CA GLU A 131 -7.02 10.12 -9.61
C GLU A 131 -5.95 9.78 -10.65
N ALA A 132 -5.27 8.64 -10.47
CA ALA A 132 -4.32 8.11 -11.44
C ALA A 132 -4.97 7.43 -12.66
N GLY A 133 -6.30 7.42 -12.75
CA GLY A 133 -7.03 6.87 -13.90
C GLY A 133 -7.37 5.37 -13.81
N VAL A 134 -7.22 4.75 -12.64
CA VAL A 134 -7.79 3.42 -12.37
C VAL A 134 -9.29 3.56 -12.13
N SER A 135 -10.10 2.61 -12.61
CA SER A 135 -11.54 2.61 -12.32
C SER A 135 -11.77 2.53 -10.81
N LYS A 136 -12.86 3.13 -10.30
CA LYS A 136 -13.16 3.08 -8.86
C LYS A 136 -13.35 1.62 -8.41
N GLU A 137 -13.96 0.81 -9.27
CA GLU A 137 -14.21 -0.61 -9.02
C GLU A 137 -12.90 -1.38 -8.85
N ASP A 138 -11.93 -1.20 -9.75
CA ASP A 138 -10.62 -1.84 -9.64
C ASP A 138 -9.82 -1.27 -8.46
N ALA A 139 -9.91 0.03 -8.22
CA ALA A 139 -9.24 0.69 -7.09
C ALA A 139 -9.71 0.11 -5.74
N SER A 140 -11.01 -0.15 -5.58
CA SER A 140 -11.56 -0.84 -4.41
C SER A 140 -11.03 -2.27 -4.27
N LEU A 141 -10.91 -3.02 -5.38
CA LEU A 141 -10.35 -4.37 -5.37
C LEU A 141 -8.88 -4.38 -4.96
N TYR A 142 -8.08 -3.44 -5.46
CA TYR A 142 -6.69 -3.30 -5.04
C TYR A 142 -6.57 -2.90 -3.57
N ALA A 143 -7.42 -1.97 -3.10
CA ALA A 143 -7.45 -1.54 -1.71
C ALA A 143 -7.76 -2.70 -0.76
N GLU A 144 -8.76 -3.51 -1.08
CA GLU A 144 -9.10 -4.71 -0.30
C GLU A 144 -7.98 -5.75 -0.38
N GLY A 145 -7.36 -5.92 -1.55
CA GLY A 145 -6.20 -6.81 -1.71
C GLY A 145 -5.02 -6.44 -0.81
N VAL A 146 -4.71 -5.15 -0.70
CA VAL A 146 -3.69 -4.66 0.24
C VAL A 146 -4.16 -4.86 1.69
N ARG A 147 -5.39 -4.48 2.02
CA ARG A 147 -5.96 -4.68 3.37
C ARG A 147 -5.88 -6.13 3.86
N ARG A 148 -6.03 -7.08 2.94
CA ARG A 148 -5.94 -8.54 3.15
C ARG A 148 -4.52 -9.10 3.18
N GLY A 149 -3.50 -8.24 3.15
CA GLY A 149 -2.10 -8.64 3.28
C GLY A 149 -1.29 -8.62 1.99
N GLY A 150 -1.90 -8.26 0.86
CA GLY A 150 -1.21 -8.18 -0.43
C GLY A 150 -0.28 -6.97 -0.56
N THR A 151 0.42 -6.94 -1.69
CA THR A 151 1.28 -5.83 -2.12
C THR A 151 0.84 -5.35 -3.49
N LEU A 152 0.54 -4.06 -3.61
CA LEU A 152 0.16 -3.40 -4.86
C LEU A 152 1.40 -2.78 -5.51
N VAL A 153 1.57 -3.00 -6.82
CA VAL A 153 2.48 -2.24 -7.67
C VAL A 153 1.67 -1.48 -8.70
N THR A 154 1.95 -0.20 -8.85
CA THR A 154 1.32 0.68 -9.83
C THR A 154 2.40 1.44 -10.60
N ALA A 155 2.25 1.57 -11.91
CA ALA A 155 3.17 2.32 -12.75
C ALA A 155 2.42 3.21 -13.74
N ARG A 156 2.89 4.45 -13.91
CA ARG A 156 2.50 5.29 -15.05
C ARG A 156 3.42 4.99 -16.21
N VAL A 157 2.85 4.62 -17.34
CA VAL A 157 3.61 4.18 -18.51
C VAL A 157 3.12 4.87 -19.77
N PRO A 158 3.97 5.07 -20.80
CA PRO A 158 3.52 5.55 -22.10
C PRO A 158 2.46 4.62 -22.69
N ASP A 159 1.38 5.17 -23.25
CA ASP A 159 0.26 4.36 -23.79
C ASP A 159 0.72 3.34 -24.84
N GLN A 160 1.68 3.73 -25.68
CA GLN A 160 2.28 2.88 -26.72
C GLN A 160 3.01 1.65 -26.15
N ASP A 161 3.48 1.73 -24.91
CA ASP A 161 4.24 0.67 -24.24
C ASP A 161 3.37 -0.14 -23.26
N ARG A 162 2.08 0.23 -23.10
CA ARG A 162 1.17 -0.35 -22.12
C ARG A 162 1.18 -1.87 -22.15
N ALA A 163 0.91 -2.48 -23.32
CA ALA A 163 0.80 -3.94 -23.42
C ALA A 163 2.11 -4.65 -23.06
N ARG A 164 3.26 -4.09 -23.49
CA ARG A 164 4.59 -4.64 -23.19
C ARG A 164 4.89 -4.58 -21.69
N LEU A 165 4.66 -3.45 -21.06
CA LEU A 165 4.97 -3.22 -19.65
C LEU A 165 3.97 -3.91 -18.73
N GLU A 166 2.70 -3.99 -19.12
CA GLU A 166 1.67 -4.74 -18.40
C GLU A 166 1.99 -6.25 -18.35
N ALA A 167 2.56 -6.81 -19.43
CA ALA A 167 3.01 -8.19 -19.44
C ALA A 167 4.11 -8.47 -18.40
N LEU A 168 5.00 -7.51 -18.14
CA LEU A 168 6.05 -7.65 -17.11
C LEU A 168 5.49 -7.68 -15.69
N LEU A 169 4.36 -7.01 -15.46
CA LEU A 169 3.63 -7.07 -14.20
C LEU A 169 2.77 -8.34 -14.07
N HIS A 170 2.49 -9.06 -15.16
CA HIS A 170 1.62 -10.23 -15.09
C HIS A 170 2.24 -11.38 -14.31
N GLU A 171 3.56 -11.55 -14.42
CA GLU A 171 4.30 -12.67 -13.83
C GLU A 171 4.22 -12.63 -12.29
N ARG A 172 3.69 -13.71 -11.70
CA ARG A 172 3.44 -13.88 -10.25
C ARG A 172 2.40 -12.91 -9.66
N SER A 173 1.69 -12.16 -10.49
CA SER A 173 0.55 -11.35 -10.03
C SER A 173 -0.65 -12.23 -9.67
N VAL A 174 -1.43 -11.75 -8.71
CA VAL A 174 -2.72 -12.33 -8.33
C VAL A 174 -3.71 -12.14 -9.48
N ASN A 175 -4.46 -13.20 -9.81
CA ASN A 175 -5.67 -13.04 -10.61
C ASN A 175 -6.74 -12.35 -9.76
N LEU A 176 -6.85 -11.03 -9.92
CA LEU A 176 -7.73 -10.19 -9.12
C LEU A 176 -9.21 -10.55 -9.31
N GLN A 177 -9.61 -11.07 -10.48
CA GLN A 177 -10.99 -11.48 -10.73
C GLN A 177 -11.35 -12.73 -9.93
N ASP A 178 -10.48 -13.74 -9.91
CA ASP A 178 -10.68 -14.95 -9.11
C ASP A 178 -10.69 -14.61 -7.61
N ARG A 179 -9.75 -13.75 -7.20
CA ARG A 179 -9.62 -13.30 -5.82
C ARG A 179 -10.84 -12.50 -5.35
N SER A 180 -11.29 -11.53 -6.14
CA SER A 180 -12.49 -10.74 -5.84
C SER A 180 -13.75 -11.61 -5.76
N SER A 181 -13.83 -12.65 -6.61
CA SER A 181 -14.94 -13.60 -6.60
C SER A 181 -14.97 -14.42 -5.31
N ALA A 182 -13.80 -14.78 -4.77
CA ALA A 182 -13.70 -15.44 -3.47
C ALA A 182 -14.13 -14.52 -2.32
N TRP A 183 -13.69 -13.25 -2.32
CA TRP A 183 -14.09 -12.28 -1.31
C TRP A 183 -15.60 -12.03 -1.32
N LYS A 184 -16.20 -11.87 -2.51
CA LYS A 184 -17.66 -11.72 -2.66
C LYS A 184 -18.44 -12.92 -2.11
N LYS A 185 -17.94 -14.14 -2.30
CA LYS A 185 -18.52 -15.36 -1.70
C LYS A 185 -18.44 -15.35 -0.16
N SER A 186 -17.41 -14.73 0.41
CA SER A 186 -17.29 -14.52 1.86
C SER A 186 -18.09 -13.30 2.39
N GLY A 187 -18.90 -12.65 1.55
CA GLY A 187 -19.75 -11.52 1.94
C GLY A 187 -19.12 -10.14 1.79
N TRP A 188 -17.92 -10.03 1.19
CA TRP A 188 -17.34 -8.72 0.87
C TRP A 188 -18.07 -8.08 -0.32
N THR A 189 -18.35 -6.78 -0.24
CA THR A 189 -19.08 -6.03 -1.29
C THR A 189 -18.25 -4.92 -1.90
N ASP A 190 -17.64 -4.07 -1.06
CA ASP A 190 -16.77 -2.96 -1.45
C ASP A 190 -15.73 -2.69 -0.35
N PHE A 191 -14.70 -1.93 -0.70
CA PHE A 191 -13.71 -1.46 0.25
C PHE A 191 -14.29 -0.31 1.08
N ASP A 192 -14.14 -0.39 2.40
CA ASP A 192 -14.55 0.65 3.34
C ASP A 192 -13.36 1.08 4.21
N ALA A 193 -12.94 2.33 4.04
CA ALA A 193 -11.84 2.92 4.80
C ALA A 193 -12.17 3.14 6.29
N ALA A 194 -13.46 3.18 6.66
CA ALA A 194 -13.88 3.31 8.05
C ALA A 194 -13.90 1.97 8.79
N SER A 195 -13.87 0.85 8.08
CA SER A 195 -13.78 -0.48 8.68
C SER A 195 -12.45 -0.65 9.42
N PRO A 196 -12.41 -1.39 10.54
CA PRO A 196 -11.15 -1.66 11.23
C PRO A 196 -10.19 -2.45 10.32
N PRO A 197 -8.86 -2.27 10.48
CA PRO A 197 -7.87 -3.14 9.85
C PRO A 197 -8.13 -4.60 10.20
N LEU A 198 -7.85 -5.51 9.26
CA LEU A 198 -7.94 -6.94 9.52
C LEU A 198 -6.93 -7.36 10.60
N ALA A 199 -7.33 -8.29 11.45
CA ALA A 199 -6.44 -8.80 12.50
C ALA A 199 -5.22 -9.48 11.87
N PRO A 200 -4.03 -9.38 12.49
CA PRO A 200 -2.82 -9.99 11.93
C PRO A 200 -2.94 -11.50 11.65
N ASP A 201 -3.70 -12.24 12.47
CA ASP A 201 -3.92 -13.67 12.27
C ASP A 201 -4.84 -13.97 11.07
N ASP A 202 -5.81 -13.11 10.77
CA ASP A 202 -6.63 -13.22 9.56
C ASP A 202 -5.80 -12.97 8.32
N ILE A 203 -4.94 -11.94 8.34
CA ILE A 203 -4.02 -11.63 7.25
C ILE A 203 -3.02 -12.77 7.03
N ARG A 204 -2.48 -13.36 8.11
CA ARG A 204 -1.59 -14.51 8.04
C ARG A 204 -2.28 -15.71 7.40
N ARG A 205 -3.51 -16.02 7.83
CA ARG A 205 -4.33 -17.08 7.23
C ARG A 205 -4.58 -16.81 5.74
N GLU A 206 -4.95 -15.59 5.37
CA GLU A 206 -5.16 -15.21 3.96
C GLU A 206 -3.88 -15.42 3.13
N ARG A 207 -2.72 -14.98 3.64
CA ARG A 207 -1.41 -15.21 2.98
C ARG A 207 -1.04 -16.68 2.91
N GLU A 208 -1.41 -17.52 3.88
CA GLU A 208 -1.19 -18.96 3.82
C GLU A 208 -2.10 -19.62 2.78
N LEU A 209 -3.38 -19.26 2.78
CA LEU A 209 -4.39 -19.77 1.85
C LEU A 209 -4.02 -19.49 0.40
N TYR A 210 -3.51 -18.29 0.12
CA TYR A 210 -3.24 -17.86 -1.25
C TYR A 210 -1.75 -17.84 -1.63
N GLY A 211 -0.85 -17.54 -0.69
CA GLY A 211 0.60 -17.46 -0.93
C GLY A 211 1.29 -18.82 -1.09
N ALA A 212 0.69 -19.92 -0.62
CA ALA A 212 1.19 -21.27 -0.87
C ALA A 212 1.00 -21.73 -2.33
N GLY A 213 0.10 -21.09 -3.09
CA GLY A 213 -0.21 -21.43 -4.48
C GLY A 213 0.84 -21.02 -5.51
N SER A 214 1.79 -20.15 -5.15
CA SER A 214 2.83 -19.60 -6.07
C SER A 214 4.20 -20.31 -5.99
N ARG A 215 4.27 -21.47 -5.30
CA ARG A 215 5.49 -22.29 -5.16
C ARG A 215 5.50 -23.56 -6.03
N ARG A 216 4.93 -23.51 -7.24
CA ARG A 216 5.05 -24.60 -8.21
C ARG A 216 5.31 -24.07 -9.61
#